data_AF-A0A8H4RZG2-F1
#
_entry.id   AF-A0A8H4RZG2-F1
#
_cell.length_a   1.000
_cell.length_b   1.000
_cell.length_c   1.000
_cell.angle_alpha   90.00
_cell.angle_beta   90.00
_cell.angle_gamma   90.00
#
_symmetry.space_group_name_H-M   'P 1'
#
loop_
_entity.id
_entity.type
_entity.pdbx_description
1 polymer ?
#
loop_
_entity_poly.entity_id
_entity_poly.type
_entity_poly.pdbx_seq_one_letter_code
_entity_poly.pdbx_strand_id
1 'polypeptide(L)'
;MSKWQQPSPSHPTTHRRDWKNNFESVIKTLSQGVENSRPKAIPYSNRVILGLRWSNDDLDLTKPQAALLETFRTQYGFETASLLIPSTSREEALDAIYDTIFKLRQEYKLDTPYGYPGLFVIHYIGHGVSETEWKFEICVTRSPDAVGIPWSSIIFGMKAEVLVLIDTSYSGRFFEPCHSLQKILQYNERSAEYLFSTGNEIADQNGPTYDVNNNFTTRLTELLHTASPAPVTVVQLHEAL
;
A
#
# COMPACT_ATOMS: atom_id res chain seq x y z
N MET A 1 -0.95 44.26 -37.70
CA MET A 1 -2.23 43.54 -37.92
C MET A 1 -1.90 42.05 -38.03
N SER A 2 -2.55 41.08 -37.39
CA SER A 2 -3.62 41.13 -36.37
C SER A 2 -3.38 40.04 -35.31
N LYS A 3 -3.91 40.22 -34.10
CA LYS A 3 -4.01 39.17 -33.07
C LYS A 3 -5.14 38.17 -33.42
N TRP A 4 -5.15 36.98 -32.80
CA TRP A 4 -6.24 36.45 -31.93
C TRP A 4 -5.74 35.24 -31.11
N GLN A 5 -6.46 34.90 -30.03
CA GLN A 5 -6.10 34.01 -28.89
C GLN A 5 -7.34 33.12 -28.55
N GLN A 6 -7.37 32.01 -27.79
CA GLN A 6 -6.48 31.21 -26.90
C GLN A 6 -7.20 29.81 -26.72
N PRO A 7 -6.96 28.88 -25.74
CA PRO A 7 -5.84 28.60 -24.80
C PRO A 7 -5.37 27.09 -24.78
N SER A 8 -4.41 26.73 -23.90
CA SER A 8 -4.16 25.34 -23.44
C SER A 8 -5.17 24.94 -22.33
N PRO A 9 -5.52 23.65 -22.12
CA PRO A 9 -4.66 22.61 -21.53
C PRO A 9 -4.78 21.25 -22.27
N SER A 10 -4.15 20.13 -21.93
CA SER A 10 -3.44 19.65 -20.72
C SER A 10 -2.30 18.69 -21.12
N HIS A 11 -1.19 18.68 -20.38
CA HIS A 11 -0.08 17.75 -20.65
C HIS A 11 -0.50 16.27 -20.47
N PRO A 12 -0.31 15.40 -21.48
CA PRO A 12 -0.29 13.96 -21.26
C PRO A 12 1.09 13.58 -20.71
N THR A 13 1.19 13.28 -19.41
CA THR A 13 2.39 12.68 -18.79
C THR A 13 2.49 11.19 -19.10
N THR A 14 2.57 10.86 -20.40
CA THR A 14 2.86 9.51 -20.88
C THR A 14 4.38 9.33 -21.02
N HIS A 15 5.02 8.79 -19.99
CA HIS A 15 6.41 8.33 -20.09
C HIS A 15 6.51 7.11 -21.00
N ARG A 16 6.80 7.35 -22.28
CA ARG A 16 7.00 6.28 -23.28
C ARG A 16 8.14 6.61 -24.25
N ARG A 17 9.38 6.74 -23.74
CA ARG A 17 10.64 6.45 -24.48
C ARG A 17 11.99 6.63 -23.78
N ASP A 18 12.07 7.15 -22.55
CA ASP A 18 13.38 7.55 -21.98
C ASP A 18 14.14 6.42 -21.27
N TRP A 19 14.78 5.56 -22.06
CA TRP A 19 15.82 4.61 -21.62
C TRP A 19 17.13 5.36 -21.28
N LYS A 20 17.08 6.16 -20.21
CA LYS A 20 18.19 6.71 -19.40
C LYS A 20 17.66 7.89 -18.60
N ASN A 21 17.44 7.67 -17.31
CA ASN A 21 17.61 8.73 -16.32
C ASN A 21 18.38 8.11 -15.15
N ASN A 22 19.48 8.77 -14.76
CA ASN A 22 20.47 8.24 -13.82
C ASN A 22 19.81 7.90 -12.46
N PHE A 23 20.44 7.04 -11.64
CA PHE A 23 20.00 6.85 -10.25
C PHE A 23 19.89 8.19 -9.51
N GLU A 24 20.83 9.09 -9.76
CA GLU A 24 20.82 10.50 -9.33
C GLU A 24 19.55 11.28 -9.73
N SER A 25 18.94 10.97 -10.88
CA SER A 25 17.69 11.60 -11.31
C SER A 25 16.50 11.08 -10.53
N VAL A 26 16.48 9.80 -10.15
CA VAL A 26 15.44 9.23 -9.30
C VAL A 26 15.55 9.81 -7.90
N ILE A 27 16.76 9.83 -7.32
CA ILE A 27 17.05 10.47 -6.03
C ILE A 27 16.64 11.95 -6.08
N LYS A 28 17.05 12.71 -7.11
CA LYS A 28 16.66 14.11 -7.25
C LYS A 28 15.14 14.30 -7.33
N THR A 29 14.40 13.41 -8.00
CA THR A 29 12.94 13.46 -8.03
C THR A 29 12.31 13.12 -6.67
N LEU A 30 12.86 12.14 -5.94
CA LEU A 30 12.40 11.79 -4.59
C LEU A 30 12.65 12.93 -3.61
N SER A 31 13.87 13.43 -3.50
CA SER A 31 14.21 14.53 -2.59
C SER A 31 13.45 15.82 -2.95
N GLN A 32 13.26 16.11 -4.24
CA GLN A 32 12.41 17.23 -4.67
C GLN A 32 10.93 17.00 -4.33
N GLY A 33 10.45 15.75 -4.40
CA GLY A 33 9.14 15.35 -3.93
C GLY A 33 8.99 15.57 -2.43
N VAL A 34 10.00 15.20 -1.64
CA VAL A 34 10.08 15.40 -0.19
C VAL A 34 10.06 16.89 0.19
N GLU A 35 10.88 17.73 -0.46
CA GLU A 35 10.88 19.19 -0.25
C GLU A 35 9.51 19.85 -0.52
N ASN A 36 8.81 19.37 -1.54
CA ASN A 36 7.49 19.87 -1.92
C ASN A 36 6.35 19.25 -1.08
N SER A 37 6.56 18.07 -0.54
CA SER A 37 5.60 17.39 0.33
C SER A 37 5.56 18.10 1.68
N ARG A 38 4.42 18.69 2.02
CA ARG A 38 4.19 19.29 3.33
C ARG A 38 3.10 18.51 4.04
N PRO A 39 3.32 18.08 5.30
CA PRO A 39 2.26 17.51 6.12
C PRO A 39 1.06 18.45 6.18
N LYS A 40 -0.15 17.90 6.15
CA LYS A 40 -1.37 18.71 6.27
C LYS A 40 -1.37 19.39 7.64
N ALA A 41 -1.67 20.69 7.64
CA ALA A 41 -1.78 21.48 8.88
C ALA A 41 -2.99 21.09 9.76
N ILE A 42 -3.89 20.26 9.22
CA ILE A 42 -5.09 19.76 9.90
C ILE A 42 -4.85 18.28 10.25
N PRO A 43 -4.84 17.90 11.54
CA PRO A 43 -4.74 16.50 11.94
C PRO A 43 -6.04 15.75 11.63
N TYR A 44 -5.91 14.44 11.35
CA TYR A 44 -7.06 13.56 11.16
C TYR A 44 -7.84 13.39 12.48
N SER A 45 -9.17 13.40 12.42
CA SER A 45 -10.02 13.19 13.60
C SER A 45 -10.05 11.72 14.03
N ASN A 46 -10.22 10.83 13.06
CA ASN A 46 -10.25 9.38 13.25
C ASN A 46 -9.12 8.76 12.44
N ARG A 47 -8.40 7.81 13.04
CA ARG A 47 -7.21 7.18 12.46
C ARG A 47 -7.28 5.71 12.78
N VAL A 48 -7.46 4.87 11.77
CA VAL A 48 -7.63 3.42 11.93
C VAL A 48 -6.61 2.72 11.04
N ILE A 49 -5.99 1.64 11.54
CA ILE A 49 -5.19 0.73 10.74
C ILE A 49 -5.77 -0.69 10.81
N LEU A 50 -5.97 -1.30 9.64
CA LEU A 50 -6.40 -2.69 9.48
C LEU A 50 -5.24 -3.53 8.94
N GLY A 51 -4.74 -4.44 9.76
CA GLY A 51 -3.83 -5.50 9.33
C GLY A 51 -4.57 -6.64 8.63
N LEU A 52 -4.12 -7.01 7.44
CA LEU A 52 -4.62 -8.12 6.63
C LEU A 52 -3.50 -9.16 6.47
N ARG A 53 -3.81 -10.43 6.73
CA ARG A 53 -2.95 -11.58 6.41
C ARG A 53 -3.80 -12.83 6.27
N TRP A 54 -3.33 -13.85 5.57
CA TRP A 54 -4.10 -15.08 5.38
C TRP A 54 -4.10 -15.97 6.63
N SER A 55 -5.21 -16.68 6.82
CA SER A 55 -5.47 -17.57 7.96
C SER A 55 -4.57 -18.81 8.07
N ASN A 56 -3.87 -19.18 6.99
CA ASN A 56 -2.89 -20.27 6.99
C ASN A 56 -1.55 -19.88 7.63
N ASP A 57 -1.19 -18.58 7.63
CA ASP A 57 0.03 -18.01 8.21
C ASP A 57 1.32 -18.81 7.93
N ASP A 58 1.48 -19.31 6.70
CA ASP A 58 2.61 -20.16 6.28
C ASP A 58 3.97 -19.45 6.26
N LEU A 59 3.96 -18.14 6.50
CA LEU A 59 5.12 -17.24 6.58
C LEU A 59 5.42 -16.71 8.02
N ASP A 60 4.74 -17.19 9.08
CA ASP A 60 4.83 -16.71 10.49
C ASP A 60 4.77 -15.17 10.63
N LEU A 61 3.79 -14.55 9.95
CA LEU A 61 3.67 -13.09 9.83
C LEU A 61 2.95 -12.45 11.02
N THR A 62 2.46 -13.28 11.95
CA THR A 62 1.84 -12.84 13.20
C THR A 62 2.68 -11.79 13.93
N LYS A 63 3.98 -12.03 14.11
CA LYS A 63 4.88 -11.15 14.88
C LYS A 63 5.13 -9.79 14.20
N PRO A 64 5.63 -9.71 12.95
CA PRO A 64 5.90 -8.42 12.32
C PRO A 64 4.63 -7.57 12.15
N GLN A 65 3.49 -8.18 11.81
CA GLN A 65 2.23 -7.43 11.72
C GLN A 65 1.76 -6.90 13.08
N ALA A 66 1.83 -7.72 14.13
CA ALA A 66 1.46 -7.28 15.48
C ALA A 66 2.35 -6.13 15.98
N ALA A 67 3.66 -6.18 15.69
CA ALA A 67 4.59 -5.11 16.03
C ALA A 67 4.23 -3.79 15.30
N LEU A 68 3.96 -3.83 14.00
CA LEU A 68 3.54 -2.63 13.25
C LEU A 68 2.24 -2.03 13.82
N LEU A 69 1.22 -2.87 14.05
CA LEU A 69 -0.06 -2.41 14.61
C LEU A 69 0.13 -1.79 16.00
N GLU A 70 0.92 -2.43 16.86
CA GLU A 70 1.22 -1.92 18.21
C GLU A 70 1.95 -0.57 18.18
N THR A 71 2.85 -0.36 17.21
CA THR A 71 3.54 0.93 16.99
C THR A 71 2.55 2.01 16.55
N PHE A 72 1.66 1.72 15.60
CA PHE A 72 0.57 2.63 15.20
C PHE A 72 -0.34 2.99 16.38
N ARG A 73 -0.67 2.01 17.24
CA ARG A 73 -1.49 2.20 18.45
C ARG A 73 -0.80 3.10 19.47
N THR A 74 0.42 2.75 19.87
CA THR A 74 1.10 3.33 21.04
C THR A 74 1.78 4.65 20.74
N GLN A 75 2.42 4.80 19.58
CA GLN A 75 3.18 6.00 19.23
C GLN A 75 2.33 7.04 18.49
N TYR A 76 1.39 6.59 17.65
CA TYR A 76 0.61 7.49 16.79
C TYR A 76 -0.85 7.62 17.22
N GLY A 77 -1.35 6.79 18.14
CA GLY A 77 -2.73 6.84 18.63
C GLY A 77 -3.76 6.47 17.57
N PHE A 78 -3.45 5.46 16.76
CA PHE A 78 -4.41 4.84 15.84
C PHE A 78 -5.22 3.76 16.55
N GLU A 79 -6.46 3.61 16.12
CA GLU A 79 -7.28 2.45 16.40
C GLU A 79 -6.81 1.29 15.52
N THR A 80 -6.68 0.09 16.09
CA THR A 80 -6.05 -1.05 15.40
C THR A 80 -6.98 -2.23 15.27
N ALA A 81 -7.14 -2.74 14.06
CA ALA A 81 -7.83 -3.98 13.75
C ALA A 81 -6.91 -4.95 13.02
N SER A 82 -7.24 -6.24 13.07
CA SER A 82 -6.61 -7.26 12.22
C SER A 82 -7.64 -8.26 11.72
N LEU A 83 -7.46 -8.75 10.50
CA LEU A 83 -8.27 -9.78 9.87
C LEU A 83 -7.37 -10.92 9.39
N LEU A 84 -7.66 -12.12 9.87
CA LEU A 84 -7.22 -13.36 9.24
C LEU A 84 -8.15 -13.64 8.05
N ILE A 85 -7.65 -13.46 6.83
CA ILE A 85 -8.42 -13.72 5.61
C ILE A 85 -8.69 -15.24 5.51
N PRO A 86 -9.96 -15.69 5.42
CA PRO A 86 -10.31 -17.10 5.20
C PRO A 86 -9.61 -17.66 3.95
N SER A 87 -8.95 -18.81 4.08
CA SER A 87 -8.17 -19.46 3.01
C SER A 87 -8.97 -20.50 2.19
N THR A 88 -10.28 -20.59 2.46
CA THR A 88 -11.23 -21.60 1.97
C THR A 88 -11.75 -21.33 0.57
N SER A 89 -12.22 -20.10 0.30
CA SER A 89 -12.72 -19.68 -1.02
C SER A 89 -12.52 -18.18 -1.22
N ARG A 90 -12.56 -17.73 -2.48
CA ARG A 90 -12.43 -16.30 -2.84
C ARG A 90 -13.61 -15.48 -2.32
N GLU A 91 -14.80 -16.06 -2.34
CA GLU A 91 -16.06 -15.45 -1.91
C GLU A 91 -16.03 -15.20 -0.40
N GLU A 92 -15.76 -16.22 0.40
CA GLU A 92 -15.65 -16.10 1.87
C GLU A 92 -14.56 -15.09 2.26
N ALA A 93 -13.44 -15.08 1.53
CA ALA A 93 -12.33 -14.17 1.75
C ALA A 93 -12.67 -12.71 1.43
N LEU A 94 -13.38 -12.45 0.32
CA LEU A 94 -13.89 -11.13 -0.04
C LEU A 94 -14.97 -10.65 0.94
N ASP A 95 -15.94 -11.50 1.26
CA ASP A 95 -17.01 -11.18 2.20
C ASP A 95 -16.43 -10.79 3.57
N ALA A 96 -15.46 -11.54 4.10
CA ALA A 96 -14.79 -11.23 5.36
C ALA A 96 -14.04 -9.87 5.33
N ILE A 97 -13.38 -9.54 4.23
CA ILE A 97 -12.72 -8.24 4.02
C ILE A 97 -13.78 -7.11 4.00
N TYR A 98 -14.84 -7.27 3.20
CA TYR A 98 -15.90 -6.27 3.08
C TYR A 98 -16.63 -6.02 4.39
N ASP A 99 -17.02 -7.08 5.10
CA ASP A 99 -17.66 -7.01 6.41
C ASP A 99 -16.79 -6.27 7.43
N THR A 100 -15.48 -6.53 7.41
CA THR A 100 -14.52 -5.90 8.34
C THR A 100 -14.34 -4.42 8.03
N ILE A 101 -14.11 -4.06 6.76
CA ILE A 101 -14.00 -2.65 6.34
C ILE A 101 -15.31 -1.89 6.63
N PHE A 102 -16.46 -2.50 6.37
CA PHE A 102 -17.77 -1.90 6.67
C PHE A 102 -17.95 -1.64 8.17
N LYS A 103 -17.66 -2.62 9.04
CA LYS A 103 -17.75 -2.48 10.50
C LYS A 103 -16.88 -1.33 11.00
N LEU A 104 -15.60 -1.31 10.64
CA LEU A 104 -14.64 -0.26 11.03
C LEU A 104 -15.07 1.13 10.53
N ARG A 105 -15.60 1.22 9.31
CA ARG A 105 -16.12 2.47 8.73
C ARG A 105 -17.30 3.04 9.51
N GLN A 106 -18.21 2.20 10.01
CA GLN A 106 -19.32 2.65 10.85
C GLN A 106 -18.84 3.04 12.25
N GLU A 107 -18.07 2.17 12.90
CA GLU A 107 -17.56 2.34 14.27
C GLU A 107 -16.75 3.63 14.42
N TYR A 108 -15.77 3.82 13.55
CA TYR A 108 -14.87 4.99 13.56
C TYR A 108 -15.33 6.13 12.63
N LYS A 109 -16.60 6.09 12.20
CA LYS A 109 -17.31 7.19 11.51
C LYS A 109 -16.53 7.80 10.32
N LEU A 110 -15.81 6.96 9.57
CA LEU A 110 -14.88 7.36 8.50
C LEU A 110 -15.57 8.06 7.31
N ASP A 111 -16.90 8.05 7.27
CA ASP A 111 -17.72 8.58 6.19
C ASP A 111 -18.44 9.91 6.49
N THR A 112 -18.10 10.52 7.64
CA THR A 112 -18.78 11.72 8.16
C THR A 112 -18.53 12.95 7.29
N PRO A 113 -19.54 13.52 6.60
CA PRO A 113 -19.33 14.61 5.64
C PRO A 113 -19.08 15.99 6.26
N TYR A 114 -19.17 16.13 7.58
CA TYR A 114 -19.07 17.41 8.30
C TYR A 114 -17.98 17.41 9.39
N GLY A 115 -17.04 16.46 9.36
CA GLY A 115 -15.92 16.35 10.29
C GLY A 115 -14.58 16.73 9.65
N TYR A 116 -13.52 16.82 10.48
CA TYR A 116 -12.14 16.75 9.99
C TYR A 116 -11.90 15.40 9.30
N PRO A 117 -11.03 15.31 8.28
CA PRO A 117 -10.81 14.06 7.55
C PRO A 117 -10.45 12.90 8.48
N GLY A 118 -10.90 11.70 8.12
CA GLY A 118 -10.40 10.45 8.69
C GLY A 118 -9.25 9.91 7.82
N LEU A 119 -8.38 9.12 8.42
CA LEU A 119 -7.36 8.33 7.73
C LEU A 119 -7.61 6.84 8.00
N PHE A 120 -7.74 6.06 6.93
CA PHE A 120 -7.84 4.60 6.98
C PHE A 120 -6.59 3.98 6.37
N VAL A 121 -5.82 3.26 7.18
CA VAL A 121 -4.62 2.55 6.73
C VAL A 121 -4.97 1.08 6.56
N ILE A 122 -4.62 0.50 5.41
CA ILE A 122 -4.77 -0.94 5.16
C ILE A 122 -3.37 -1.50 4.98
N HIS A 123 -2.97 -2.44 5.83
CA HIS A 123 -1.68 -3.11 5.74
C HIS A 123 -1.87 -4.57 5.36
N TYR A 124 -1.51 -4.95 4.14
CA TYR A 124 -1.42 -6.36 3.75
C TYR A 124 0.02 -6.86 3.89
N ILE A 125 0.17 -8.04 4.50
CA ILE A 125 1.42 -8.80 4.55
C ILE A 125 1.15 -10.26 4.15
N GLY A 126 1.91 -10.80 3.18
CA GLY A 126 1.71 -12.17 2.70
C GLY A 126 2.19 -12.41 1.27
N HIS A 127 1.67 -13.47 0.63
CA HIS A 127 1.99 -13.78 -0.76
C HIS A 127 1.23 -12.90 -1.74
N GLY A 128 1.84 -12.66 -2.89
CA GLY A 128 1.25 -11.83 -3.94
C GLY A 128 1.78 -12.22 -5.31
N VAL A 129 0.87 -12.32 -6.27
CA VAL A 129 1.14 -12.77 -7.63
C VAL A 129 0.70 -11.69 -8.61
N SER A 130 1.44 -11.56 -9.71
CA SER A 130 1.04 -10.73 -10.85
C SER A 130 1.30 -11.45 -12.15
N GLU A 131 0.24 -11.72 -12.90
CA GLU A 131 0.31 -12.25 -14.26
C GLU A 131 0.83 -11.20 -15.26
N THR A 132 0.52 -9.92 -15.01
CA THR A 132 0.75 -8.80 -15.94
C THR A 132 0.90 -7.49 -15.17
N GLU A 133 1.53 -6.49 -15.79
CA GLU A 133 1.65 -5.10 -15.29
C GLU A 133 0.33 -4.33 -15.03
N TRP A 134 -0.82 -5.02 -15.03
CA TRP A 134 -2.16 -4.48 -14.75
C TRP A 134 -2.97 -5.32 -13.75
N LYS A 135 -2.44 -6.47 -13.32
CA LYS A 135 -3.13 -7.39 -12.39
C LYS A 135 -2.23 -7.71 -11.21
N PHE A 136 -2.71 -7.46 -10.01
CA PHE A 136 -2.11 -7.93 -8.76
C PHE A 136 -3.16 -8.70 -7.96
N GLU A 137 -2.79 -9.87 -7.48
CA GLU A 137 -3.61 -10.69 -6.60
C GLU A 137 -2.85 -10.94 -5.30
N ILE A 138 -3.54 -10.81 -4.16
CA ILE A 138 -3.08 -11.35 -2.88
C ILE A 138 -3.53 -12.81 -2.79
N CYS A 139 -2.71 -13.71 -2.26
CA CYS A 139 -3.01 -15.15 -2.29
C CYS A 139 -2.57 -15.90 -1.03
N VAL A 140 -3.25 -17.01 -0.73
CA VAL A 140 -2.99 -17.87 0.44
C VAL A 140 -1.57 -18.43 0.42
N THR A 141 -1.12 -18.89 -0.75
CA THR A 141 0.24 -19.38 -1.03
C THR A 141 0.62 -19.01 -2.47
N ARG A 142 1.85 -19.34 -2.89
CA ARG A 142 2.27 -19.23 -4.31
C ARG A 142 1.85 -20.39 -5.21
N SER A 143 1.07 -21.36 -4.72
CA SER A 143 0.55 -22.42 -5.58
C SER A 143 -0.34 -21.82 -6.68
N PRO A 144 -0.23 -22.23 -7.96
CA PRO A 144 -1.13 -21.75 -9.02
C PRO A 144 -2.61 -22.00 -8.74
N ASP A 145 -2.93 -23.04 -7.96
CA ASP A 145 -4.29 -23.41 -7.54
C ASP A 145 -4.71 -22.79 -6.20
N ALA A 146 -3.89 -21.90 -5.61
CA ALA A 146 -4.22 -21.24 -4.34
C ALA A 146 -5.39 -20.27 -4.49
N VAL A 147 -6.18 -20.12 -3.42
CA VAL A 147 -7.16 -19.03 -3.34
C VAL A 147 -6.41 -17.69 -3.41
N GLY A 148 -6.78 -16.89 -4.41
CA GLY A 148 -6.26 -15.55 -4.64
C GLY A 148 -7.38 -14.54 -4.85
N ILE A 149 -7.20 -13.32 -4.36
CA ILE A 149 -8.12 -12.20 -4.54
C ILE A 149 -7.42 -11.15 -5.41
N PRO A 150 -7.96 -10.81 -6.60
CA PRO A 150 -7.49 -9.65 -7.35
C PRO A 150 -7.68 -8.39 -6.49
N TRP A 151 -6.63 -7.61 -6.28
CA TRP A 151 -6.68 -6.43 -5.41
C TRP A 151 -7.72 -5.40 -5.88
N SER A 152 -7.94 -5.31 -7.19
CA SER A 152 -9.01 -4.51 -7.82
C SER A 152 -10.44 -4.94 -7.43
N SER A 153 -10.60 -6.13 -6.83
CA SER A 153 -11.86 -6.63 -6.29
C SER A 153 -12.09 -6.23 -4.83
N ILE A 154 -11.19 -5.45 -4.22
CA ILE A 154 -11.36 -4.86 -2.89
C ILE A 154 -11.69 -3.38 -3.05
N ILE A 155 -12.95 -3.02 -2.81
CA ILE A 155 -13.45 -1.64 -2.92
C ILE A 155 -13.60 -1.06 -1.52
N PHE A 156 -13.00 0.11 -1.26
CA PHE A 156 -13.06 0.77 0.04
C PHE A 156 -14.29 1.68 0.14
N GLY A 157 -14.57 2.41 -0.95
CA GLY A 157 -15.82 3.17 -1.13
C GLY A 157 -16.14 4.17 -0.01
N MET A 158 -15.11 4.69 0.66
CA MET A 158 -15.21 5.54 1.85
C MET A 158 -14.78 6.99 1.55
N LYS A 159 -15.19 7.94 2.40
CA LYS A 159 -14.81 9.36 2.28
C LYS A 159 -13.53 9.73 3.04
N ALA A 160 -13.08 8.88 3.94
CA ALA A 160 -11.77 9.01 4.56
C ALA A 160 -10.67 8.89 3.49
N GLU A 161 -9.51 9.48 3.78
CA GLU A 161 -8.32 9.28 2.96
C GLU A 161 -7.76 7.90 3.27
N VAL A 162 -7.36 7.16 2.23
CA VAL A 162 -6.89 5.78 2.38
C VAL A 162 -5.39 5.72 2.10
N LEU A 163 -4.64 5.07 2.99
CA LEU A 163 -3.24 4.70 2.76
C LEU A 163 -3.15 3.18 2.74
N VAL A 164 -2.69 2.62 1.64
CA VAL A 164 -2.48 1.17 1.50
C VAL A 164 -0.99 0.87 1.60
N LEU A 165 -0.63 0.01 2.55
CA LEU A 165 0.69 -0.56 2.76
C LEU A 165 0.65 -2.01 2.28
N ILE A 166 1.47 -2.37 1.29
CA ILE A 166 1.54 -3.75 0.77
C ILE A 166 2.97 -4.25 0.94
N ASP A 167 3.16 -5.22 1.82
CA ASP A 167 4.39 -5.99 1.97
C ASP A 167 4.15 -7.39 1.40
N THR A 168 4.80 -7.73 0.30
CA THR A 168 4.54 -9.02 -0.34
C THR A 168 5.78 -9.76 -0.81
N SER A 169 5.72 -11.08 -0.59
CA SER A 169 6.60 -12.08 -1.18
C SER A 169 6.30 -12.25 -2.67
N TYR A 170 6.63 -11.23 -3.45
CA TYR A 170 6.18 -11.10 -4.83
C TYR A 170 6.73 -12.19 -5.76
N SER A 171 5.84 -12.83 -6.53
CA SER A 171 6.24 -13.71 -7.65
C SER A 171 5.49 -13.38 -8.93
N GLY A 172 6.20 -12.85 -9.93
CA GLY A 172 5.70 -12.61 -11.28
C GLY A 172 6.76 -12.01 -12.21
N ARG A 173 6.53 -12.07 -13.53
CA ARG A 173 7.49 -11.61 -14.54
C ARG A 173 7.19 -10.18 -15.00
N PHE A 174 7.69 -9.20 -14.26
CA PHE A 174 7.73 -7.83 -14.75
C PHE A 174 8.97 -7.61 -15.64
N PHE A 175 8.78 -7.01 -16.81
CA PHE A 175 9.89 -6.44 -17.58
C PHE A 175 10.44 -5.17 -16.90
N GLU A 176 9.58 -4.43 -16.19
CA GLU A 176 9.90 -3.22 -15.42
C GLU A 176 9.11 -3.22 -14.10
N PRO A 177 9.62 -3.77 -12.98
CA PRO A 177 8.85 -3.96 -11.76
C PRO A 177 8.16 -2.71 -11.23
N CYS A 178 8.90 -1.62 -11.05
CA CYS A 178 8.38 -0.39 -10.43
C CYS A 178 7.27 0.28 -11.26
N HIS A 179 7.42 0.29 -12.59
CA HIS A 179 6.44 0.87 -13.51
C HIS A 179 5.17 -0.01 -13.62
N SER A 180 5.34 -1.33 -13.54
CA SER A 180 4.24 -2.30 -13.51
C SER A 180 3.40 -2.14 -12.24
N LEU A 181 4.04 -1.96 -11.09
CA LEU A 181 3.35 -1.70 -9.82
C LEU A 181 2.61 -0.36 -9.83
N GLN A 182 3.23 0.71 -10.34
CA GLN A 182 2.55 2.01 -10.46
C GLN A 182 1.28 1.92 -11.32
N LYS A 183 1.32 1.17 -12.41
CA LYS A 183 0.17 0.90 -13.29
C LYS A 183 -0.94 0.10 -12.60
N ILE A 184 -0.60 -0.97 -11.89
CA ILE A 184 -1.54 -1.77 -11.08
C ILE A 184 -2.32 -0.88 -10.09
N LEU A 185 -1.64 0.09 -9.47
CA LEU A 185 -2.18 0.88 -8.38
C LEU A 185 -3.01 2.09 -8.85
N GLN A 186 -2.70 2.67 -10.02
CA GLN A 186 -3.42 3.82 -10.59
C GLN A 186 -4.90 3.55 -10.96
N TYR A 187 -5.31 2.28 -11.09
CA TYR A 187 -6.63 1.92 -11.61
C TYR A 187 -7.69 1.56 -10.55
N ASN A 188 -7.31 1.39 -9.27
CA ASN A 188 -8.22 0.84 -8.25
C ASN A 188 -9.09 1.93 -7.58
N GLU A 189 -8.50 2.90 -6.88
CA GLU A 189 -9.25 4.04 -6.32
C GLU A 189 -8.43 5.34 -6.38
N ARG A 190 -9.05 6.45 -6.80
CA ARG A 190 -8.39 7.77 -6.91
C ARG A 190 -8.11 8.47 -5.58
N SER A 191 -8.69 7.99 -4.49
CA SER A 191 -8.60 8.51 -3.12
C SER A 191 -7.62 7.75 -2.23
N ALA A 192 -6.98 6.71 -2.76
CA ALA A 192 -6.02 5.88 -2.04
C ALA A 192 -4.58 6.21 -2.46
N GLU A 193 -3.73 6.53 -1.49
CA GLU A 193 -2.28 6.54 -1.65
C GLU A 193 -1.72 5.14 -1.36
N TYR A 194 -0.68 4.73 -2.08
CA TYR A 194 -0.09 3.40 -1.97
C TYR A 194 1.41 3.47 -1.67
N LEU A 195 1.84 2.67 -0.70
CA LEU A 195 3.22 2.38 -0.37
C LEU A 195 3.40 0.86 -0.48
N PHE A 196 4.19 0.45 -1.47
CA PHE A 196 4.31 -0.96 -1.89
C PHE A 196 5.76 -1.39 -1.76
N SER A 197 6.00 -2.52 -1.09
CA SER A 197 7.25 -3.25 -1.16
C SER A 197 7.04 -4.64 -1.76
N THR A 198 7.65 -4.86 -2.92
CA THR A 198 7.97 -6.21 -3.38
C THR A 198 9.29 -6.60 -2.75
N GLY A 199 9.31 -7.67 -1.96
CA GLY A 199 10.52 -8.47 -1.85
C GLY A 199 10.88 -8.96 -3.25
N ASN A 200 11.94 -8.42 -3.86
CA ASN A 200 12.48 -8.96 -5.12
C ASN A 200 13.31 -10.19 -4.76
N GLU A 201 12.63 -11.20 -4.23
CA GLU A 201 13.22 -12.35 -3.59
C GLU A 201 14.04 -13.14 -4.60
N ILE A 202 15.28 -13.42 -4.24
CA ILE A 202 16.23 -14.13 -5.08
C ILE A 202 15.66 -15.53 -5.31
N ALA A 203 15.44 -15.88 -6.58
CA ALA A 203 15.05 -17.23 -6.95
C ALA A 203 16.23 -18.19 -6.70
N ASP A 204 16.25 -18.84 -5.54
CA ASP A 204 17.02 -20.06 -5.35
C ASP A 204 16.27 -21.26 -5.96
N GLN A 205 16.89 -22.44 -5.95
CA GLN A 205 16.35 -23.64 -6.60
C GLN A 205 15.09 -24.21 -5.93
N ASN A 206 14.71 -23.72 -4.75
CA ASN A 206 13.49 -24.06 -4.01
C ASN A 206 12.42 -22.95 -4.11
N GLY A 207 12.72 -21.84 -4.78
CA GLY A 207 11.84 -20.70 -4.93
C GLY A 207 12.26 -19.50 -4.08
N PRO A 208 11.56 -18.36 -4.21
CA PRO A 208 11.93 -17.16 -3.50
C PRO A 208 11.64 -17.31 -1.99
N THR A 209 12.56 -16.91 -1.11
CA THR A 209 12.37 -17.00 0.35
C THR A 209 12.04 -15.62 0.95
N TYR A 210 10.90 -15.52 1.63
CA TYR A 210 10.50 -14.27 2.30
C TYR A 210 11.29 -14.10 3.59
N ASP A 211 12.24 -13.16 3.60
CA ASP A 211 13.03 -12.83 4.79
C ASP A 211 12.20 -11.98 5.75
N VAL A 212 11.47 -12.67 6.64
CA VAL A 212 10.65 -12.08 7.70
C VAL A 212 11.42 -11.06 8.56
N ASN A 213 12.75 -11.20 8.67
CA ASN A 213 13.59 -10.32 9.52
C ASN A 213 14.04 -9.03 8.81
N ASN A 214 13.86 -8.93 7.50
CA ASN A 214 14.32 -7.80 6.68
C ASN A 214 13.22 -7.32 5.71
N ASN A 215 11.97 -7.73 5.96
CA ASN A 215 10.82 -7.29 5.20
C ASN A 215 10.48 -5.80 5.46
N PHE A 216 9.61 -5.26 4.63
CA PHE A 216 9.23 -3.85 4.69
C PHE A 216 8.48 -3.53 5.98
N THR A 217 7.63 -4.42 6.49
CA THR A 217 6.89 -4.25 7.73
C THR A 217 7.84 -4.08 8.91
N THR A 218 8.92 -4.86 9.00
CA THR A 218 9.93 -4.74 10.06
C THR A 218 10.69 -3.43 9.93
N ARG A 219 11.20 -3.09 8.74
CA ARG A 219 11.89 -1.81 8.49
C ARG A 219 11.02 -0.60 8.77
N LEU A 220 9.76 -0.62 8.37
CA LEU A 220 8.79 0.44 8.67
C LEU A 220 8.55 0.55 10.17
N THR A 221 8.45 -0.57 10.89
CA THR A 221 8.30 -0.57 12.35
C THR A 221 9.53 0.03 13.04
N GLU A 222 10.75 -0.33 12.60
CA GLU A 222 12.01 0.24 13.11
C GLU A 222 12.16 1.74 12.78
N LEU A 223 11.80 2.15 11.55
CA LEU A 223 11.81 3.55 11.14
C LEU A 223 10.82 4.37 11.98
N LEU A 224 9.60 3.88 12.19
CA LEU A 224 8.59 4.55 13.02
C LEU A 224 9.05 4.65 14.48
N HIS A 225 9.67 3.60 15.03
CA HIS A 225 10.23 3.62 16.38
C HIS A 225 11.39 4.61 16.57
N THR A 226 12.22 4.81 15.54
CA THR A 226 13.40 5.70 15.58
C THR A 226 13.09 7.13 15.16
N ALA A 227 12.03 7.34 14.38
CA ALA A 227 11.54 8.66 14.01
C ALA A 227 11.02 9.42 15.24
N SER A 228 11.45 10.68 15.38
CA SER A 228 10.71 11.64 16.20
C SER A 228 9.27 11.74 15.66
N PRO A 229 8.23 11.96 16.52
CA PRO A 229 6.82 12.07 16.09
C PRO A 229 6.51 13.38 15.31
N ALA A 230 7.48 13.88 14.56
CA ALA A 230 7.28 14.89 13.53
C ALA A 230 6.34 14.33 12.44
N PRO A 231 5.37 15.12 11.96
CA PRO A 231 4.53 14.70 10.84
C PRO A 231 5.37 14.44 9.59
N VAL A 232 5.25 13.23 9.04
CA VAL A 232 5.89 12.81 7.78
C VAL A 232 4.85 12.64 6.67
N THR A 233 5.28 12.82 5.43
CA THR A 233 4.48 12.52 4.24
C THR A 233 4.74 11.10 3.74
N VAL A 234 3.84 10.55 2.92
CA VAL A 234 4.03 9.23 2.31
C VAL A 234 5.28 9.21 1.42
N VAL A 235 5.63 10.33 0.76
CA VAL A 235 6.87 10.46 -0.03
C VAL A 235 8.12 10.42 0.85
N GLN A 236 8.09 11.03 2.04
CA GLN A 236 9.18 10.94 3.01
C GLN A 236 9.35 9.52 3.58
N LEU A 237 8.25 8.79 3.78
CA LEU A 237 8.30 7.37 4.13
C LEU A 237 8.89 6.52 2.99
N HIS A 238 8.53 6.79 1.72
CA HIS A 238 9.13 6.13 0.55
C HIS A 238 10.65 6.37 0.42
N GLU A 239 11.17 7.55 0.77
CA GLU A 239 12.62 7.85 0.69
C GLU A 239 13.44 7.15 1.80
N ALA A 240 12.79 6.72 2.89
CA ALA A 240 13.46 6.25 4.11
C ALA A 240 13.48 4.71 4.31
N LEU A 241 12.96 3.91 3.36
CA LEU A 241 12.73 2.45 3.49
C LEU A 241 13.51 1.60 2.47
#